data_AF-A0A1Y4RS25-F1
#
_entry.id   AF-A0A1Y4RS25-F1
#
_cell.length_a   1.000
_cell.length_b   1.000
_cell.length_c   1.000
_cell.angle_alpha   90.00
_cell.angle_beta   90.00
_cell.angle_gamma   90.00
#
_symmetry.space_group_name_H-M   'P 1'
#
loop_
_entity.id
_entity.type
_entity.pdbx_description
1 polymer ?
#
loop_
_entity_poly.entity_id
_entity_poly.type
_entity_poly.pdbx_seq_one_letter_code
_entity_poly.pdbx_strand_id
1 'polypeptide(L)' 'MSITATELKSNLGKYLKLAENEDIFITRNGKVVAKLSNPNADRVEMAKSLLGVIPSDITVEEAQEERSSKI' A
#
# COMPACT_ATOMS: atom_id res chain seq x y z
N MET A 1 9.09 -8.39 7.94
CA MET A 1 9.64 -9.40 8.90
C MET A 1 9.35 -10.87 8.50
N SER A 2 9.81 -11.90 9.23
CA SER A 2 9.42 -13.32 9.02
C SER A 2 8.98 -14.01 10.31
N ILE A 3 7.88 -14.77 10.27
CA ILE A 3 7.28 -15.47 11.42
C ILE A 3 6.90 -16.91 11.07
N THR A 4 6.59 -17.73 12.07
CA THR A 4 6.09 -19.10 11.84
C THR A 4 4.57 -19.13 11.71
N ALA A 5 4.03 -20.12 11.00
CA ALA A 5 2.59 -20.34 10.89
C ALA A 5 1.92 -20.54 12.27
N THR A 6 2.61 -21.17 13.22
CA THR A 6 2.13 -21.35 14.60
C THR A 6 2.01 -20.02 15.33
N GLU A 7 3.00 -19.14 15.17
CA GLU A 7 2.99 -17.83 15.82
C GLU A 7 1.91 -16.92 15.24
N LEU A 8 1.71 -16.96 13.91
CA LEU A 8 0.61 -16.25 13.23
C LEU A 8 -0.76 -16.70 13.78
N LYS A 9 -0.97 -18.01 13.95
CA LYS A 9 -2.22 -18.56 14.47
C LYS A 9 -2.52 -18.03 15.88
N SER A 10 -1.52 -17.99 16.76
CA SER A 10 -1.69 -17.55 18.15
C SER A 10 -1.81 -16.03 18.29
N ASN A 11 -1.30 -15.24 17.34
CA ASN A 11 -1.22 -13.78 17.46
C ASN A 11 -1.77 -13.05 16.21
N LEU A 12 -2.81 -13.59 15.57
CA LEU A 12 -3.33 -13.10 14.29
C LEU A 12 -3.60 -11.59 14.30
N GLY A 13 -4.30 -11.08 15.31
CA GLY A 13 -4.65 -9.66 15.40
C GLY A 13 -3.45 -8.72 15.46
N LYS A 14 -2.35 -9.13 16.10
CA LYS A 14 -1.09 -8.37 16.13
C LYS A 14 -0.49 -8.25 14.73
N TYR A 15 -0.45 -9.37 14.00
CA TYR A 15 0.16 -9.39 12.67
C TYR A 15 -0.72 -8.74 11.60
N LEU A 16 -2.04 -8.76 11.72
CA LEU A 16 -2.92 -7.99 10.85
C LEU A 16 -2.63 -6.48 10.96
N LYS A 17 -2.46 -5.95 12.19
CA LYS A 17 -2.10 -4.54 12.41
C LYS A 17 -0.73 -4.19 11.84
N LEU A 18 0.26 -5.07 12.01
CA LEU A 18 1.60 -4.86 11.44
C LEU A 18 1.56 -4.89 9.90
N ALA A 19 0.75 -5.79 9.33
CA ALA A 19 0.61 -5.95 7.89
C ALA A 19 0.01 -4.73 7.18
N GLU A 20 -0.61 -3.80 7.91
CA GLU A 20 -1.06 -2.51 7.36
C GLU A 20 0.11 -1.66 6.87
N ASN A 21 1.29 -1.81 7.48
CA ASN A 21 2.45 -0.94 7.27
C ASN A 21 3.70 -1.68 6.73
N GLU A 22 3.81 -2.99 6.94
CA GLU A 22 4.95 -3.78 6.46
C GLU A 22 4.56 -5.17 5.96
N ASP A 23 5.40 -5.74 5.09
CA ASP A 23 5.23 -7.11 4.61
C ASP A 23 5.77 -8.13 5.63
N ILE A 24 5.00 -9.20 5.82
CA ILE A 24 5.30 -10.27 6.78
C ILE A 24 5.34 -11.61 6.04
N PHE A 25 6.51 -12.26 6.05
CA PHE A 25 6.67 -13.59 5.48
C PHE A 25 6.31 -14.66 6.50
N ILE A 26 5.57 -15.67 6.05
CA ILE A 26 5.09 -16.76 6.90
C ILE A 26 5.85 -18.04 6.52
N THR A 27 6.45 -18.67 7.52
CA THR A 27 7.23 -19.90 7.36
C THR A 27 6.54 -21.12 7.95
N ARG A 28 6.78 -22.27 7.33
CA ARG A 28 6.40 -23.60 7.84
C ARG A 28 7.57 -24.54 7.61
N ASN A 29 8.02 -25.21 8.67
CA ASN A 29 9.21 -26.09 8.65
C ASN A 29 10.45 -25.39 8.07
N GLY A 30 10.69 -24.13 8.46
CA GLY A 30 11.85 -23.33 8.02
C GLY A 30 11.76 -22.80 6.58
N LYS A 31 10.69 -23.07 5.83
CA LYS A 31 10.49 -22.56 4.46
C LYS A 31 9.41 -21.50 4.43
N VAL A 32 9.62 -20.42 3.67
CA VAL A 32 8.59 -19.41 3.41
C VAL A 32 7.50 -20.02 2.52
N VAL A 33 6.24 -19.91 2.95
CA VAL A 33 5.08 -20.48 2.23
C VAL A 33 4.02 -19.44 1.89
N ALA A 34 4.03 -18.28 2.54
CA ALA A 34 3.08 -17.21 2.28
C ALA A 34 3.65 -15.84 2.67
N LYS A 35 2.97 -14.78 2.22
CA LYS A 35 3.21 -13.38 2.58
C LYS A 35 1.90 -12.75 3.01
N LEU A 36 1.91 -12.03 4.13
CA LEU A 36 0.82 -11.18 4.59
C LEU A 36 1.24 -9.72 4.35
N SER A 37 0.45 -8.99 3.57
CA SER A 37 0.75 -7.61 3.14
C SER A 37 -0.54 -6.81 2.98
N ASN A 38 -0.46 -5.48 3.10
CA ASN A 38 -1.59 -4.59 2.87
C ASN A 38 -2.01 -4.65 1.39
N PRO A 39 -3.25 -5.06 1.06
CA PRO A 39 -3.71 -5.17 -0.32
C PRO A 39 -3.88 -3.82 -1.04
N ASN A 40 -3.88 -2.71 -0.29
CA ASN A 40 -4.07 -1.37 -0.83
C ASN A 40 -2.77 -0.56 -0.93
N ALA A 41 -1.63 -1.10 -0.49
CA ALA A 41 -0.35 -0.38 -0.51
C ALA A 41 0.00 0.10 -1.93
N ASP A 42 -0.10 -0.77 -2.93
CA ASP A 42 0.19 -0.43 -4.32
C ASP A 42 -0.74 0.65 -4.88
N ARG A 43 -2.02 0.65 -4.49
CA ARG A 43 -2.98 1.69 -4.92
C ARG A 43 -2.64 3.05 -4.33
N VAL A 44 -2.22 3.07 -3.06
CA VAL A 44 -1.77 4.29 -2.39
C VAL A 44 -0.47 4.81 -3.03
N GLU A 45 0.46 3.91 -3.39
CA GLU A 45 1.69 4.29 -4.08
C GLU A 45 1.43 4.81 -5.50
N MET A 46 0.54 4.16 -6.26
CA MET A 46 0.09 4.63 -7.57
C MET A 46 -0.59 6.00 -7.47
N ALA A 47 -1.50 6.18 -6.51
CA ALA A 47 -2.16 7.46 -6.28
C ALA A 47 -1.16 8.55 -5.89
N LYS A 48 -0.18 8.26 -5.04
CA LYS A 48 0.91 9.20 -4.70
C LYS A 48 1.76 9.57 -5.91
N SER A 49 2.09 8.61 -6.77
CA SER A 49 2.86 8.85 -7.99
C SER A 49 2.10 9.74 -8.97
N LEU A 50 0.78 9.53 -9.12
CA LEU A 50 -0.08 10.38 -9.96
C LEU A 50 -0.25 11.78 -9.36
N LEU A 51 -0.45 11.88 -8.05
CA LEU A 51 -0.56 13.17 -7.36
C LEU A 51 0.76 13.94 -7.39
N GLY A 52 1.91 13.27 -7.38
CA GLY A 52 3.22 13.92 -7.53
C GLY A 52 3.47 14.54 -8.91
N VAL A 53 2.66 14.19 -9.92
CA VAL A 53 2.67 14.83 -11.25
C VAL A 53 1.75 16.07 -11.29
N ILE A 54 0.83 16.19 -10.34
CA ILE A 54 -0.01 17.37 -10.18
C ILE A 54 0.79 18.38 -9.34
N PRO A 55 1.20 19.53 -9.90
CA PRO A 55 1.83 20.58 -9.11
C PRO A 55 0.95 20.89 -7.90
N SER A 56 1.52 21.00 -6.71
CA SER A 56 0.78 21.36 -5.49
C SER A 56 0.04 22.71 -5.58
N ASP A 57 0.38 23.48 -6.61
CA ASP A 57 -0.06 24.84 -6.82
C ASP A 57 -1.21 24.93 -7.84
N ILE A 58 -1.59 23.81 -8.49
CA ILE A 58 -2.71 23.82 -9.43
C ILE A 58 -4.03 23.51 -8.73
N THR A 59 -4.94 24.48 -8.78
CA THR A 59 -6.30 24.34 -8.27
C THR A 59 -7.17 23.57 -9.27
N VAL A 60 -8.30 23.03 -8.79
CA VAL A 60 -9.24 22.29 -9.64
C VAL A 60 -9.81 23.22 -10.73
N GLU A 61 -10.02 24.49 -10.38
CA GLU A 61 -10.47 25.56 -11.25
C GLU A 61 -9.47 25.84 -12.38
N GLU A 62 -8.17 26.02 -12.07
CA GLU A 62 -7.12 26.27 -13.06
C GLU A 62 -6.97 25.10 -14.05
N ALA A 63 -7.09 23.86 -13.58
CA ALA A 63 -7.04 22.67 -14.45
C ALA A 63 -8.24 22.58 -15.42
N GLN A 64 -9.41 23.08 -15.02
CA GLN A 64 -10.60 23.15 -15.87
C GLN A 64 -10.50 24.26 -16.92
N GLU A 65 -9.93 25.41 -16.58
CA GLU A 65 -9.68 26.51 -17.51
C GLU A 65 -8.62 26.14 -18.56
N GLU A 66 -7.52 25.48 -18.17
CA GLU A 66 -6.49 24.95 -19.08
C GLU A 66 -7.08 24.00 -20.14
N ARG A 67 -8.03 23.14 -19.73
CA ARG A 67 -8.72 22.24 -20.67
C ARG A 67 -9.68 22.96 -21.60
N SER A 68 -10.39 23.97 -21.09
CA SER A 68 -11.39 24.72 -21.84
C SER A 68 -10.78 25.70 -22.85
N SER A 69 -9.57 26.18 -22.58
CA SER A 69 -8.82 27.10 -23.45
C SER A 69 -8.03 26.42 -24.57
N LYS A 70 -7.81 25.10 -24.49
CA LYS A 70 -7.14 24.28 -25.52
C LYS A 70 -8.10 23.68 -26.56
N ILE A 71 -9.40 24.04 -26.51
CA ILE A 71 -10.45 23.71 -27.49
C ILE A 71 -10.76 24.97 -28.29
#